data_AF-A0A975RGW4-F1
#
_entry.id   AF-A0A975RGW4-F1
#
_cell.length_a   1.000
_cell.length_b   1.000
_cell.length_c   1.000
_cell.angle_alpha   90.00
_cell.angle_beta   90.00
_cell.angle_gamma   90.00
#
_symmetry.space_group_name_H-M   'P 1'
#
loop_
_entity.id
_entity.type
_entity.pdbx_description
1 polymer ?
#
loop_
_entity_poly.entity_id
_entity_poly.type
_entity_poly.pdbx_seq_one_letter_code
_entity_poly.pdbx_strand_id
1 'polypeptide(L)'
;MRRAVAVDDPALPLTIAAAHFAACAEELADGTRDVGNATDVSEIVEHLLSGQRNISRALARLSGLVRSGHETGRLAAVPSPDLVALAEVLRAAGSAAGYSAEALAECGPALDVLVHSTDEDTRL
;
A
#
# COMPACT_ATOMS: atom_id res chain seq x y z
N MET A 1 -42.07 7.16 -3.35
CA MET A 1 -40.80 6.82 -4.03
C MET A 1 -39.69 7.72 -3.45
N ARG A 2 -39.01 7.30 -2.38
CA ARG A 2 -37.92 8.07 -1.75
C ARG A 2 -36.61 7.71 -2.46
N ARG A 3 -35.98 8.71 -3.08
CA ARG A 3 -34.66 8.58 -3.72
C ARG A 3 -33.60 8.58 -2.61
N ALA A 4 -32.83 7.50 -2.50
CA ALA A 4 -31.66 7.45 -1.64
C ALA A 4 -30.65 8.48 -2.16
N VAL A 5 -30.29 9.46 -1.32
CA VAL A 5 -29.14 10.31 -1.53
C VAL A 5 -27.93 9.45 -1.19
N ALA A 6 -27.11 9.15 -2.20
CA ALA A 6 -25.79 8.59 -1.96
C ALA A 6 -25.02 9.63 -1.13
N VAL A 7 -24.67 9.26 0.09
CA VAL A 7 -23.74 10.04 0.90
C VAL A 7 -22.39 9.83 0.25
N ASP A 8 -21.89 10.85 -0.47
CA ASP A 8 -20.49 10.91 -0.85
C ASP A 8 -19.68 10.87 0.45
N ASP A 9 -19.01 9.75 0.70
CA ASP A 9 -18.13 9.59 1.85
C ASP A 9 -17.00 10.63 1.71
N PRO A 10 -16.86 11.60 2.62
CA PRO A 10 -15.92 12.68 2.43
C PRO A 10 -14.50 12.12 2.39
N ALA A 11 -13.88 12.14 1.20
CA ALA A 11 -12.49 11.74 1.03
C ALA A 11 -11.61 12.57 1.97
N LEU A 12 -10.98 11.89 2.93
CA LEU A 12 -10.12 12.52 3.93
C LEU A 12 -8.99 13.30 3.25
N PRO A 13 -8.51 14.40 3.86
CA PRO A 13 -7.28 15.04 3.40
C PRO A 13 -6.13 14.02 3.33
N LEU A 14 -5.33 14.06 2.26
CA LEU A 14 -4.27 13.06 2.03
C LEU A 14 -3.23 13.01 3.15
N THR A 15 -3.02 14.10 3.87
CA THR A 15 -2.14 14.15 5.05
C THR A 15 -2.68 13.31 6.21
N ILE A 16 -4.00 13.30 6.41
CA ILE A 16 -4.67 12.46 7.40
C ILE A 16 -4.60 11.00 6.99
N ALA A 17 -4.86 10.69 5.72
CA ALA A 17 -4.69 9.34 5.19
C ALA A 17 -3.25 8.82 5.35
N ALA A 18 -2.25 9.66 5.11
CA ALA A 18 -0.84 9.31 5.31
C ALA A 18 -0.49 9.06 6.79
N ALA A 19 -1.06 9.84 7.71
CA ALA A 19 -0.86 9.65 9.15
C ALA A 19 -1.48 8.32 9.64
N HIS A 20 -2.71 8.00 9.21
CA HIS A 20 -3.33 6.71 9.52
C HIS A 20 -2.57 5.55 8.91
N PHE A 21 -2.11 5.68 7.66
CA PHE A 21 -1.27 4.67 7.03
C PHE A 21 -0.01 4.39 7.86
N ALA A 22 0.67 5.43 8.36
CA ALA A 22 1.85 5.27 9.21
C ALA A 22 1.52 4.54 10.52
N ALA A 23 0.45 4.92 11.20
CA ALA A 23 0.01 4.26 12.45
C ALA A 23 -0.36 2.78 12.22
N CYS A 24 -1.15 2.48 11.18
CA CYS A 24 -1.51 1.10 10.86
C CYS A 24 -0.30 0.25 10.45
N ALA A 25 0.68 0.84 9.75
CA ALA A 25 1.90 0.13 9.39
C ALA A 25 2.77 -0.19 10.63
N GLU A 26 2.81 0.70 11.61
CA GLU A 26 3.46 0.47 12.91
C GLU A 26 2.77 -0.64 13.70
N GLU A 27 1.44 -0.56 13.84
CA GLU A 27 0.64 -1.61 14.50
C GLU A 27 0.81 -2.97 13.82
N LEU A 28 0.82 -3.02 12.48
CA LEU A 28 1.04 -4.25 11.73
C LEU A 28 2.44 -4.82 11.96
N ALA A 29 3.47 -3.96 12.03
CA ALA A 29 4.84 -4.40 12.28
C ALA A 29 4.97 -5.04 13.67
N ASP A 30 4.34 -4.46 14.69
CA ASP A 30 4.41 -4.96 16.07
C ASP A 30 3.48 -6.15 16.34
N GLY A 31 2.29 -6.14 15.74
CA GLY A 31 1.23 -7.14 15.94
C GLY A 31 1.46 -8.48 15.25
N THR A 32 2.49 -8.59 14.38
CA THR A 32 2.84 -9.86 13.71
C THR A 32 3.17 -11.00 14.68
N ARG A 33 3.45 -10.70 15.95
CA ARG A 33 3.71 -11.69 17.00
C ARG A 33 2.46 -12.44 17.48
N ASP A 34 1.27 -11.88 17.23
CA ASP A 34 -0.01 -12.40 17.74
C ASP A 34 -0.83 -13.10 16.64
N VAL A 35 -0.24 -13.39 15.48
CA VAL A 35 -0.91 -14.09 14.37
C VAL A 35 -1.15 -15.55 14.76
N GLY A 36 -2.42 -15.94 14.86
CA GLY A 36 -2.82 -17.16 15.56
C GLY A 36 -2.93 -18.40 14.69
N ASN A 37 -3.11 -18.25 13.37
CA ASN A 37 -3.34 -19.37 12.46
C ASN A 37 -2.94 -19.08 11.00
N ALA A 38 -2.96 -20.10 10.14
CA ALA A 38 -2.57 -19.99 8.73
C ALA A 38 -3.52 -19.13 7.88
N THR A 39 -4.80 -19.08 8.23
CA THR A 39 -5.79 -18.20 7.56
C THR A 39 -5.45 -16.74 7.81
N ASP A 40 -5.15 -16.36 9.06
CA ASP A 40 -4.74 -15.00 9.40
C ASP A 40 -3.47 -14.59 8.63
N VAL A 41 -2.49 -15.49 8.51
CA VAL A 41 -1.27 -15.25 7.71
C VAL A 41 -1.63 -14.99 6.24
N SER A 42 -2.51 -15.81 5.66
CA SER A 42 -2.95 -15.67 4.27
C SER A 42 -3.63 -14.32 4.04
N GLU A 43 -4.58 -13.93 4.89
CA GLU A 43 -5.28 -12.64 4.82
C GLU A 43 -4.31 -11.46 4.97
N ILE A 44 -3.38 -11.52 5.92
CA ILE A 44 -2.35 -10.49 6.11
C ILE A 44 -1.48 -10.34 4.86
N VAL A 45 -1.04 -11.45 4.26
CA VAL A 45 -0.22 -11.41 3.03
C VAL A 45 -1.00 -10.82 1.86
N GLU A 46 -2.28 -11.13 1.70
CA GLU A 46 -3.14 -10.54 0.67
C GLU A 46 -3.33 -9.03 0.85
N HIS A 47 -3.51 -8.58 2.09
CA HIS A 47 -3.58 -7.16 2.42
C HIS A 47 -2.24 -6.45 2.19
N LEU A 48 -1.11 -7.06 2.56
CA LEU A 48 0.23 -6.54 2.29
C LEU A 48 0.49 -6.43 0.79
N LEU A 49 0.14 -7.46 0.01
CA LEU A 49 0.24 -7.45 -1.45
C LEU A 49 -0.55 -6.27 -2.05
N SER A 50 -1.80 -6.12 -1.64
CA SER A 50 -2.67 -5.03 -2.08
C SER A 50 -2.13 -3.67 -1.66
N GLY A 51 -1.62 -3.56 -0.44
CA GLY A 51 -0.97 -2.37 0.12
C GLY A 51 0.26 -1.95 -0.70
N GLN A 52 1.17 -2.88 -0.99
CA GLN A 52 2.37 -2.63 -1.79
C GLN A 52 2.03 -2.13 -3.21
N ARG A 53 1.01 -2.70 -3.85
CA ARG A 53 0.49 -2.21 -5.15
C ARG A 53 -0.05 -0.77 -5.05
N ASN A 54 -0.77 -0.45 -3.97
CA ASN A 54 -1.30 0.89 -3.75
C ASN A 54 -0.17 1.90 -3.45
N ILE A 55 0.82 1.54 -2.65
CA ILE A 55 2.01 2.35 -2.36
C ILE A 55 2.78 2.62 -3.65
N SER A 56 3.02 1.60 -4.48
CA SER A 56 3.65 1.73 -5.79
C SER A 56 2.95 2.80 -6.65
N ARG A 57 1.62 2.73 -6.76
CA ARG A 57 0.80 3.71 -7.49
C ARG A 57 0.85 5.10 -6.86
N ALA A 58 0.79 5.21 -5.54
CA ALA A 58 0.83 6.49 -4.83
C ALA A 58 2.16 7.21 -5.05
N LEU A 59 3.28 6.48 -4.94
CA LEU A 59 4.63 7.01 -5.18
C LEU A 59 4.84 7.43 -6.63
N ALA A 60 4.35 6.64 -7.60
CA ALA A 60 4.37 7.02 -9.01
C ALA A 60 3.58 8.31 -9.28
N ARG A 61 2.41 8.47 -8.66
CA ARG A 61 1.59 9.69 -8.75
C ARG A 61 2.29 10.89 -8.11
N LEU A 62 2.90 10.73 -6.94
CA LEU A 62 3.66 11.78 -6.28
C LEU A 62 4.88 12.22 -7.12
N SER A 63 5.60 11.27 -7.73
CA SER A 63 6.68 11.58 -8.69
C SER A 63 6.17 12.45 -9.84
N GLY A 64 5.01 12.09 -10.43
CA GLY A 64 4.37 12.89 -11.47
C GLY A 64 3.99 14.29 -11.00
N LEU A 65 3.41 14.42 -9.80
CA LEU A 65 3.05 15.72 -9.21
C LEU A 65 4.26 16.62 -8.98
N VAL A 66 5.40 16.06 -8.56
CA VAL A 66 6.65 16.82 -8.39
C VAL A 66 7.15 17.35 -9.75
N ARG A 67 7.17 16.50 -10.79
CA ARG A 67 7.56 16.90 -12.16
C ARG A 67 6.64 17.99 -12.72
N SER A 68 5.33 17.78 -12.67
CA SER A 68 4.36 18.76 -13.16
C SER A 68 4.36 20.05 -12.33
N GLY A 69 4.61 19.95 -11.01
CA GLY A 69 4.75 21.11 -10.13
C GLY A 69 5.97 21.97 -10.48
N HIS A 70 7.05 21.35 -10.95
CA HIS A 70 8.22 22.05 -11.48
C HIS A 70 7.89 22.77 -12.79
N GLU A 71 7.30 22.07 -13.76
CA GLU A 71 6.95 22.60 -15.09
C GLU A 71 5.94 23.75 -15.04
N THR A 72 4.96 23.66 -14.13
CA THR A 72 3.91 24.67 -13.96
C THR A 72 4.33 25.84 -13.07
N GLY A 73 5.53 25.83 -12.51
CA GLY A 73 6.03 26.87 -11.60
C GLY A 73 5.44 26.84 -10.18
N ARG A 74 4.54 25.89 -9.87
CA ARG A 74 3.98 25.71 -8.52
C ARG A 74 5.05 25.42 -7.46
N LEU A 75 6.16 24.82 -7.87
CA LEU A 75 7.33 24.52 -7.04
C LEU A 75 8.55 25.38 -7.42
N ALA A 76 8.36 26.55 -8.04
CA ALA A 76 9.46 27.39 -8.53
C ALA A 76 10.43 27.87 -7.44
N ALA A 77 10.01 27.88 -6.17
CA ALA A 77 10.87 28.23 -5.04
C ALA A 77 11.90 27.15 -4.68
N VAL A 78 11.75 25.93 -5.19
CA VAL A 78 12.65 24.80 -4.94
C VAL A 78 13.66 24.69 -6.09
N PRO A 79 14.96 24.48 -5.81
CA PRO A 79 15.95 24.26 -6.86
C PRO A 79 15.57 23.10 -7.78
N SER A 80 15.66 23.32 -9.10
CA SER A 80 15.32 22.31 -10.11
C SER A 80 16.03 20.96 -9.91
N PRO A 81 17.34 20.91 -9.60
CA PRO A 81 18.02 19.63 -9.35
C PRO A 81 17.40 18.81 -8.21
N ASP A 82 16.94 19.47 -7.15
CA ASP A 82 16.34 18.81 -5.98
C ASP A 82 14.97 18.22 -6.33
N LEU A 83 14.18 18.92 -7.16
CA LEU A 83 12.89 18.42 -7.64
C LEU A 83 13.06 17.21 -8.57
N VAL A 84 14.06 17.24 -9.45
CA VAL A 84 14.38 16.09 -10.31
C VAL A 84 14.81 14.89 -9.47
N ALA A 85 15.73 15.11 -8.51
CA ALA A 85 16.19 14.05 -7.61
C ALA A 85 15.02 13.45 -6.80
N LEU A 86 14.15 14.28 -6.23
CA LEU A 86 12.98 13.83 -5.48
C LEU A 86 12.02 13.02 -6.37
N ALA A 87 11.71 13.51 -7.58
CA ALA A 87 10.85 12.79 -8.50
C ALA A 87 11.43 11.42 -8.89
N GLU A 88 12.74 11.32 -9.06
CA GLU A 88 13.42 10.06 -9.35
C GLU A 88 13.42 9.10 -8.16
N VAL A 89 13.68 9.58 -6.95
CA VAL A 89 13.59 8.77 -5.72
C VAL A 89 12.18 8.21 -5.53
N LEU A 90 11.15 9.05 -5.68
CA LEU A 90 9.75 8.61 -5.57
C LEU A 90 9.40 7.56 -6.63
N ARG A 91 9.88 7.73 -7.87
CA ARG A 91 9.68 6.75 -8.95
C ARG A 91 10.35 5.42 -8.61
N ALA A 92 11.62 5.45 -8.18
CA ALA A 92 12.38 4.26 -7.83
C ALA A 92 11.75 3.51 -6.65
N ALA A 93 11.33 4.23 -5.59
CA ALA A 93 10.62 3.66 -4.45
C ALA A 93 9.28 3.03 -4.88
N GLY A 94 8.55 3.68 -5.80
CA GLY A 94 7.32 3.13 -6.37
C GLY A 94 7.56 1.82 -7.14
N SER A 95 8.63 1.73 -7.92
CA SER A 95 9.03 0.48 -8.59
C SER A 95 9.42 -0.61 -7.59
N ALA A 96 10.20 -0.27 -6.56
CA ALA A 96 10.59 -1.23 -5.53
C ALA A 96 9.38 -1.83 -4.81
N ALA A 97 8.40 -1.01 -4.40
CA ALA A 97 7.15 -1.49 -3.84
C ALA A 97 6.37 -2.39 -4.81
N GLY A 98 6.40 -2.08 -6.11
CA GLY A 98 5.82 -2.92 -7.17
C GLY A 98 6.48 -4.30 -7.24
N TYR A 99 7.81 -4.36 -7.22
CA TYR A 99 8.55 -5.63 -7.23
C TYR A 99 8.31 -6.43 -5.94
N SER A 100 8.23 -5.78 -4.78
CA SER A 100 7.85 -6.45 -3.54
C SER A 100 6.44 -7.04 -3.60
N ALA A 101 5.50 -6.35 -4.24
CA ALA A 101 4.17 -6.90 -4.49
C ALA A 101 4.22 -8.12 -5.43
N GLU A 102 5.00 -8.08 -6.50
CA GLU A 102 5.14 -9.23 -7.41
C GLU A 102 5.72 -10.44 -6.69
N ALA A 103 6.77 -10.26 -5.88
CA ALA A 103 7.34 -11.33 -5.07
C ALA A 103 6.34 -11.90 -4.06
N LEU A 104 5.54 -11.06 -3.38
CA LEU A 104 4.48 -11.53 -2.46
C LEU A 104 3.37 -12.30 -3.18
N ALA A 105 3.06 -11.94 -4.43
CA ALA A 105 2.04 -12.66 -5.21
C ALA A 105 2.45 -14.11 -5.51
N GLU A 106 3.75 -14.41 -5.55
CA GLU A 106 4.26 -15.78 -5.71
C GLU A 106 4.01 -16.66 -4.49
N CYS A 107 3.66 -16.09 -3.32
CA CYS A 107 3.35 -16.86 -2.12
C CYS A 107 2.01 -17.62 -2.19
N GLY A 108 1.12 -17.29 -3.13
CA GLY A 108 -0.23 -17.86 -3.23
C GLY A 108 -0.29 -19.39 -3.09
N PRO A 109 0.43 -20.17 -3.93
CA PRO A 109 0.40 -21.63 -3.83
C PRO A 109 0.90 -22.18 -2.49
N ALA A 110 1.87 -21.51 -1.85
CA ALA A 110 2.37 -21.93 -0.54
C ALA A 110 1.35 -21.64 0.57
N LEU A 111 0.65 -20.50 0.50
CA LEU A 111 -0.42 -20.15 1.42
C LEU A 111 -1.61 -21.10 1.31
N ASP A 112 -2.00 -21.48 0.09
CA ASP A 112 -3.08 -22.45 -0.13
C ASP A 112 -2.77 -23.79 0.56
N VAL A 113 -1.55 -24.30 0.40
CA VAL A 113 -1.10 -25.54 1.06
C VAL A 113 -1.12 -25.40 2.59
N LEU A 114 -0.64 -24.26 3.10
CA LEU A 114 -0.64 -23.96 4.54
C LEU A 114 -2.06 -23.97 5.12
N VAL A 115 -3.00 -23.28 4.48
CA VAL A 115 -4.40 -23.22 4.93
C VAL A 115 -5.07 -24.59 4.87
N HIS A 116 -4.90 -25.34 3.78
CA HIS A 116 -5.50 -26.66 3.63
C HIS A 116 -4.94 -27.70 4.60
N SER A 117 -3.64 -27.66 4.89
CA SER A 117 -3.03 -28.59 5.85
C SER A 117 -3.48 -28.37 7.30
N THR A 118 -3.81 -27.12 7.67
CA THR A 118 -4.38 -26.83 9.00
C THR A 118 -5.86 -27.19 9.15
N ASP A 119 -6.63 -27.24 8.06
CA ASP A 119 -8.04 -27.64 8.09
C ASP A 119 -8.20 -29.16 8.32
N GLU A 120 -7.34 -29.97 7.70
CA GLU A 120 -7.36 -31.43 7.85
C GLU A 120 -7.05 -31.90 9.28
N ASP A 121 -6.21 -31.17 10.02
CA ASP A 121 -5.77 -31.53 11.38
C ASP A 121 -6.85 -31.28 12.46
N THR A 122 -7.91 -30.54 12.14
CA THR A 122 -9.02 -30.23 13.08
C THR A 122 -10.18 -31.23 13.03
N ARG A 123 -10.11 -32.27 12.17
CA ARG A 123 -11.20 -33.25 11.94
C ARG A 123 -11.03 -34.57 12.71
N LEU A 124 -10.25 -34.60 13.80
CA LEU A 124 -10.06 -35.77 14.67
C LEU A 124 -11.05 -35.84 15.83
#